data_AF-A0A9E4Z598-F1
#
_entry.id   AF-A0A9E4Z598-F1
#
_cell.length_a   1.000
_cell.length_b   1.000
_cell.length_c   1.000
_cell.angle_alpha   90.00
_cell.angle_beta   90.00
_cell.angle_gamma   90.00
#
_symmetry.space_group_name_H-M   'P 1'
#
loop_
_entity.id
_entity.type
_entity.pdbx_description
1 polymer ?
#
loop_
_entity_poly.entity_id
_entity_poly.type
_entity_poly.pdbx_seq_one_letter_code
_entity_poly.pdbx_strand_id
1 'polypeptide(L)' 'MHSRLFAGKLAAPEFPLGLEWINTEQPMTLRDLQGKIVILDFWTYC' A
#
# COMPACT_ATOMS: atom_id res chain seq x y z
N MET A 1 27.44 8.24 -11.17
CA MET A 1 25.96 8.23 -11.05
C MET A 1 25.61 7.66 -9.69
N HIS A 2 25.17 8.48 -8.75
CA HIS A 2 24.80 7.99 -7.41
C HIS A 2 23.35 7.50 -7.45
N SER A 3 23.15 6.18 -7.46
CA SER A 3 21.86 5.59 -7.13
C SER A 3 21.58 5.91 -5.66
N ARG A 4 20.66 6.84 -5.40
CA ARG A 4 20.08 6.96 -4.06
C ARG A 4 19.16 5.75 -3.88
N LEU A 5 19.66 4.71 -3.22
CA LEU A 5 18.80 3.67 -2.68
C LEU A 5 17.88 4.34 -1.65
N PHE A 6 16.59 4.41 -1.97
CA PHE A 6 15.60 4.95 -1.06
C PHE A 6 15.25 3.84 -0.05
N ALA A 7 15.82 3.91 1.15
CA ALA A 7 15.60 2.88 2.17
C ALA A 7 14.17 2.88 2.77
N GLY A 8 13.37 3.91 2.46
CA GLY A 8 12.12 4.18 3.16
C GLY A 8 12.41 4.75 4.56
N LYS A 9 12.16 6.05 4.77
CA LYS A 9 12.41 6.69 6.07
C LYS A 9 11.20 6.64 7.02
N LEU A 10 10.03 6.31 6.48
CA LEU A 10 8.74 6.35 7.16
C LEU A 10 7.97 5.09 6.77
N ALA A 11 7.24 4.53 7.73
CA ALA A 11 6.28 3.48 7.44
C ALA A 11 5.17 4.01 6.52
N ALA A 12 4.60 3.13 5.70
CA ALA A 12 3.40 3.48 4.95
C ALA A 12 2.26 3.85 5.92
N PRO A 13 1.45 4.87 5.60
CA PRO A 13 0.27 5.20 6.40
C PRO A 13 -0.81 4.13 6.22
N GLU A 14 -1.64 3.95 7.24
CA GLU A 14 -2.77 3.02 7.17
C GLU A 14 -3.80 3.43 6.11
N PHE A 15 -4.54 2.46 5.57
CA PHE A 15 -5.65 2.75 4.66
C PHE A 15 -6.77 3.53 5.38
N PRO A 16 -7.38 4.54 4.73
CA PRO A 16 -8.50 5.26 5.30
C PRO A 16 -9.68 4.35 5.68
N LEU A 17 -10.35 4.69 6.78
CA LEU A 17 -11.55 3.99 7.21
C LEU A 17 -12.72 4.26 6.24
N GLY A 18 -13.55 3.25 6.01
CA GLY A 18 -14.77 3.36 5.21
C GLY A 18 -14.56 3.36 3.70
N LEU A 19 -13.37 3.02 3.20
CA LEU A 19 -13.17 2.77 1.78
C LEU A 19 -13.88 1.49 1.33
N GLU A 20 -14.49 1.53 0.15
CA GLU A 20 -14.97 0.34 -0.51
C GLU A 20 -13.80 -0.43 -1.14
N TRP A 21 -13.77 -1.73 -0.88
CA TRP A 21 -12.79 -2.65 -1.45
C TRP A 21 -13.46 -3.56 -2.46
N ILE A 22 -12.73 -3.87 -3.54
CA ILE A 22 -13.13 -4.82 -4.56
C ILE A 22 -12.14 -6.00 -4.58
N ASN A 23 -12.57 -7.17 -5.06
CA ASN A 23 -11.75 -8.40 -5.16
C ASN A 23 -11.25 -8.96 -3.81
N THR A 24 -11.88 -8.61 -2.70
CA THR A 24 -11.61 -9.15 -1.37
C THR A 24 -12.92 -9.31 -0.60
N GLU A 25 -12.97 -10.25 0.34
CA GLU A 25 -14.15 -10.49 1.18
C GLU A 25 -14.31 -9.42 2.27
N GLN A 26 -13.21 -8.79 2.71
CA GLN A 26 -13.20 -7.77 3.76
C GLN A 26 -12.17 -6.67 3.47
N PRO A 27 -12.33 -5.46 4.05
CA PRO A 27 -11.32 -4.40 3.96
C PRO A 27 -9.96 -4.88 4.47
N MET A 28 -8.89 -4.46 3.80
CA MET A 28 -7.52 -4.80 4.22
C MET A 28 -6.91 -3.69 5.09
N THR A 29 -6.06 -4.10 6.03
CA THR A 29 -5.16 -3.23 6.79
C THR A 29 -3.71 -3.47 6.37
N LEU A 30 -2.81 -2.53 6.67
CA LEU A 30 -1.37 -2.76 6.47
C LEU A 30 -0.84 -3.91 7.34
N ARG A 31 -1.48 -4.21 8.48
CA ARG A 31 -1.09 -5.33 9.34
C ARG A 31 -1.27 -6.67 8.63
N ASP A 32 -2.33 -6.83 7.84
CA ASP A 32 -2.63 -8.06 7.10
C ASP A 32 -1.59 -8.36 6.00
N LEU A 33 -0.84 -7.34 5.59
CA LEU A 33 0.16 -7.41 4.53
C LEU A 33 1.60 -7.56 5.05
N GLN A 34 1.81 -7.63 6.36
CA GLN A 34 3.15 -7.76 6.93
C GLN A 34 3.89 -9.01 6.43
N GLY A 35 5.17 -8.85 6.12
CA GLY A 35 6.01 -9.91 5.56
C GLY A 35 5.90 -10.07 4.04
N LYS A 36 5.09 -9.25 3.35
CA LYS A 36 4.98 -9.22 1.89
C LYS A 36 5.61 -7.94 1.33
N ILE A 37 6.12 -8.02 0.10
CA ILE A 37 6.39 -6.82 -0.71
C ILE A 37 5.05 -6.37 -1.28
N VAL A 38 4.66 -5.13 -0.98
CA VAL A 38 3.39 -4.54 -1.42
C VAL A 38 3.68 -3.45 -2.45
N ILE A 39 2.93 -3.47 -3.55
CA ILE A 39 2.97 -2.43 -4.58
C ILE A 39 1.63 -1.68 -4.51
N LEU A 40 1.69 -0.37 -4.27
CA LEU A 40 0.53 0.51 -4.42
C LEU A 40 0.58 1.12 -5.81
N ASP A 41 -0.43 0.82 -6.62
CA ASP A 41 -0.61 1.39 -7.95
C ASP A 41 -1.74 2.42 -7.88
N PHE A 42 -1.42 3.69 -8.12
CA PHE A 42 -2.37 4.79 -8.10
C PHE A 42 -2.83 5.06 -9.53
N TRP A 43 -4.06 4.69 -9.85
CA TRP A 43 -4.58 4.73 -11.21
C TRP A 43 -6.05 5.16 -11.26
N THR A 44 -6.55 5.39 -12.48
CA THR A 44 -7.96 5.70 -12.77
C THR A 44 -8.37 5.03 -14.08
N TYR A 45 -9.67 4.77 -14.24
CA TYR A 45 -10.25 4.17 -15.46
C TYR A 45 -10.46 5.15 -16.62
N CYS A 46 -10.38 6.46 -16.36
CA CYS A 46 -10.61 7.53 -17.34
C CYS A 46 -9.41 7.78 -18.26
#